data_AF-A0A180F1F3-F1
#
_entry.id   AF-A0A180F1F3-F1
#
_cell.length_a   1.000
_cell.length_b   1.000
_cell.length_c   1.000
_cell.angle_alpha   90.00
_cell.angle_beta   90.00
_cell.angle_gamma   90.00
#
_symmetry.space_group_name_H-M   'P 1'
#
loop_
_entity.id
_entity.type
_entity.pdbx_description
1 polymer ?
#
loop_
_entity_poly.entity_id
_entity_poly.type
_entity_poly.pdbx_seq_one_letter_code
_entity_poly.pdbx_strand_id
1 'polypeptide(L)'
;MDAKQYIRNELEKLIVSFPNVRVRYEYDKNAIVHFVEVVPNEIYHLDNDYIAWENKMTDKFIELFPTQNICFISDDALVGIENEEYVLYRTKYMEISTDKKAIIIDPANVVLQQKTLKDWTKITFIDDDCCGKDNPIENCTISGNYTNENNQNEYYLAA
;
A
#
# COMPACT_ATOMS: atom_id res chain seq x y z
N MET A 1 10.60 24.68 -5.14
CA MET A 1 10.26 23.29 -4.81
C MET A 1 11.06 22.94 -3.58
N ASP A 2 10.41 22.49 -2.51
CA ASP A 2 11.11 22.01 -1.32
C ASP A 2 11.54 20.54 -1.47
N ALA A 3 12.40 20.06 -0.57
CA ALA A 3 12.95 18.70 -0.61
C ALA A 3 11.86 17.62 -0.49
N LYS A 4 10.84 17.83 0.36
CA LYS A 4 9.74 16.87 0.52
C LYS A 4 8.95 16.73 -0.76
N GLN A 5 8.63 17.85 -1.41
CA GLN A 5 7.91 17.87 -2.68
C GLN A 5 8.73 17.23 -3.80
N TYR A 6 10.04 17.50 -3.85
CA TYR A 6 10.93 16.85 -4.81
C TYR A 6 10.94 15.32 -4.63
N ILE A 7 11.15 14.84 -3.41
CA ILE A 7 11.15 13.41 -3.09
C ILE A 7 9.83 12.78 -3.52
N ARG A 8 8.68 13.33 -3.08
CA ARG A 8 7.35 12.81 -3.45
C ARG A 8 7.20 12.67 -4.97
N ASN A 9 7.58 13.68 -5.74
CA ASN A 9 7.50 13.64 -7.20
C ASN A 9 8.40 12.55 -7.82
N GLU A 10 9.59 12.31 -7.27
CA GLU A 10 10.47 11.23 -7.74
C GLU A 10 9.94 9.85 -7.34
N LEU A 11 9.35 9.70 -6.14
CA LEU A 11 8.71 8.45 -5.71
C LEU A 11 7.48 8.10 -6.56
N GLU A 12 6.68 9.10 -6.95
CA GLU A 12 5.56 8.90 -7.88
C GLU A 12 6.03 8.37 -9.24
N LYS A 13 7.20 8.83 -9.73
CA LYS A 13 7.81 8.29 -10.95
C LYS A 13 8.37 6.89 -10.74
N LEU A 14 8.97 6.62 -9.59
CA LEU A 14 9.53 5.33 -9.23
C LEU A 14 8.46 4.22 -9.32
N ILE A 15 7.31 4.41 -8.66
CA ILE A 15 6.24 3.40 -8.66
C ILE A 15 5.60 3.19 -10.05
N VAL A 16 5.82 4.11 -11.00
CA VAL A 16 5.41 3.93 -12.39
C VAL A 16 6.33 2.93 -13.10
N SER A 17 7.63 3.03 -12.85
CA SER A 17 8.68 2.17 -13.42
C SER A 17 8.75 0.79 -12.79
N PHE A 18 8.51 0.68 -11.48
CA PHE A 18 8.61 -0.58 -10.73
C PHE A 18 7.21 -1.04 -10.28
N PRO A 19 6.57 -1.97 -10.99
CA PRO A 19 5.17 -2.31 -10.73
C PRO A 19 4.95 -3.12 -9.44
N ASN A 20 5.99 -3.73 -8.91
CA ASN A 20 5.97 -4.64 -7.76
C ASN A 20 6.69 -4.01 -6.56
N VAL A 21 6.49 -2.71 -6.32
CA VAL A 21 7.13 -1.99 -5.22
C VAL A 21 6.11 -1.29 -4.34
N ARG A 22 6.41 -1.24 -3.04
CA ARG A 22 5.84 -0.29 -2.08
C ARG A 22 6.94 0.66 -1.65
N VAL A 23 6.59 1.92 -1.52
CA VAL A 23 7.48 2.94 -1.00
C VAL A 23 6.81 3.67 0.16
N ARG A 24 7.55 3.85 1.26
CA ARG A 24 7.15 4.72 2.37
C ARG A 24 8.17 5.84 2.54
N TYR A 25 7.70 6.98 3.04
CA TYR A 25 8.53 8.14 3.29
C TYR A 25 8.23 8.75 4.65
N GLU A 26 9.30 9.10 5.36
CA GLU A 26 9.29 9.82 6.62
C GLU A 26 10.36 10.93 6.60
N TYR A 27 10.05 12.07 7.22
CA TYR A 27 11.08 13.04 7.55
C TYR A 27 11.27 13.08 9.07
N ASP A 28 12.37 12.49 9.52
CA ASP A 28 12.77 12.57 10.91
C ASP A 28 13.35 13.97 11.17
N LYS A 29 12.59 14.78 11.91
CA LYS A 29 12.96 16.14 12.28
C LYS A 29 14.08 16.19 13.33
N ASN A 30 14.22 15.14 14.14
CA ASN A 30 15.24 15.05 15.18
C ASN A 30 16.60 14.71 14.57
N ALA A 31 16.61 13.76 13.63
CA ALA A 31 17.83 13.39 12.89
C ALA A 31 18.11 14.33 11.69
N ILE A 32 17.11 15.09 11.23
CA ILE A 32 17.17 15.92 10.02
C ILE A 32 17.52 15.03 8.80
N VAL A 33 16.78 13.94 8.65
CA VAL A 33 16.97 12.93 7.59
C VAL A 33 15.63 12.62 6.92
N HIS A 34 15.65 12.55 5.59
CA HIS A 34 14.58 11.99 4.78
C HIS A 34 14.78 10.48 4.64
N PHE A 35 13.91 9.69 5.25
CA PHE A 35 13.89 8.24 5.08
C PHE A 35 12.94 7.86 3.95
N VAL A 36 13.43 7.00 3.06
CA VAL A 36 12.63 6.35 2.02
C VAL A 36 12.80 4.85 2.19
N GLU A 37 11.72 4.18 2.57
CA GLU A 37 11.70 2.72 2.61
C GLU A 37 11.19 2.19 1.28
N VAL A 38 11.91 1.25 0.68
CA VAL A 38 11.54 0.57 -0.56
C VAL A 38 11.44 -0.93 -0.31
N VAL A 39 10.28 -1.51 -0.60
CA VAL A 39 10.00 -2.95 -0.40
C VAL A 39 9.46 -3.51 -1.71
N PRO A 40 9.88 -4.73 -2.13
CA PRO A 40 10.60 -5.73 -1.35
C PRO A 40 12.13 -5.68 -1.46
N ASN A 41 12.82 -6.38 -0.54
CA ASN A 41 14.27 -6.50 -0.48
C ASN A 41 14.90 -6.91 -1.82
N GLU A 42 14.25 -7.78 -2.59
CA GLU A 42 14.78 -8.22 -3.87
C GLU A 42 14.90 -7.06 -4.85
N ILE A 43 13.95 -6.12 -4.84
CA ILE A 43 14.04 -4.91 -5.67
C ILE A 43 15.15 -4.00 -5.12
N TYR A 44 15.14 -3.76 -3.80
CA TYR A 44 16.10 -2.85 -3.18
C TYR A 44 17.57 -3.31 -3.36
N HIS A 45 17.85 -4.61 -3.16
CA HIS A 45 19.21 -5.15 -3.15
C HIS A 45 19.67 -5.73 -4.49
N LEU A 46 18.78 -6.24 -5.33
CA LEU A 46 19.14 -7.05 -6.50
C LEU A 46 18.75 -6.43 -7.85
N ASP A 47 17.82 -5.46 -7.87
CA ASP A 47 17.39 -4.82 -9.11
C ASP A 47 18.35 -3.70 -9.51
N ASN A 48 19.14 -3.96 -10.57
CA ASN A 48 20.14 -3.01 -11.06
C ASN A 48 19.52 -1.70 -11.57
N ASP A 49 18.29 -1.73 -12.09
CA ASP A 49 17.61 -0.52 -12.58
C ASP A 49 17.16 0.34 -11.39
N TYR A 50 16.69 -0.29 -10.31
CA TYR A 50 16.41 0.41 -9.05
C TYR A 50 17.68 1.03 -8.47
N ILE A 51 18.76 0.27 -8.35
CA ILE A 51 20.05 0.76 -7.82
C ILE A 51 20.57 1.94 -8.65
N ALA A 52 20.47 1.87 -9.98
CA ALA A 52 20.85 2.98 -10.86
C ALA A 52 19.95 4.21 -10.68
N TRP A 53 18.65 4.00 -10.46
CA TRP A 53 17.71 5.08 -10.16
C TRP A 53 18.02 5.74 -8.80
N GLU A 54 18.27 4.95 -7.75
CA GLU A 54 18.57 5.44 -6.40
C GLU A 54 19.83 6.31 -6.39
N ASN A 55 20.90 5.83 -7.03
CA ASN A 55 22.14 6.59 -7.18
C ASN A 55 21.89 7.94 -7.87
N LYS A 56 21.17 7.93 -8.99
CA LYS A 56 20.85 9.15 -9.75
C LYS A 56 19.95 10.11 -8.97
N MET A 57 19.00 9.57 -8.21
CA MET A 57 18.11 10.36 -7.36
C MET A 57 18.93 11.01 -6.26
N THR A 58 19.79 10.25 -5.58
CA THR A 58 20.65 10.71 -4.48
C THR A 58 21.61 11.80 -4.95
N ASP A 59 22.31 11.60 -6.07
CA ASP A 59 23.22 12.60 -6.64
C ASP A 59 22.50 13.94 -6.91
N LYS A 60 21.32 13.88 -7.54
CA LYS A 60 20.49 15.07 -7.80
C LYS A 60 19.95 15.70 -6.53
N PHE A 61 19.59 14.88 -5.55
CA PHE A 61 19.11 15.36 -4.26
C PHE A 61 20.19 16.17 -3.55
N ILE A 62 21.42 15.66 -3.51
CA ILE A 62 22.57 16.35 -2.91
C ILE A 62 22.87 17.66 -3.66
N GLU A 63 22.78 17.66 -5.00
CA GLU A 63 22.97 18.87 -5.81
C GLU A 63 21.93 19.95 -5.48
N LEU A 64 20.66 19.58 -5.37
CA LEU A 64 19.55 20.51 -5.14
C LEU A 64 19.40 20.93 -3.67
N PHE A 65 19.75 20.05 -2.73
CA PHE A 65 19.52 20.21 -1.29
C PHE A 65 20.77 19.84 -0.46
N PRO A 66 21.91 20.52 -0.65
CA PRO A 66 23.20 20.12 -0.09
C PRO A 66 23.29 20.17 1.45
N THR A 67 22.30 20.76 2.12
CA THR A 67 22.23 20.86 3.59
C THR A 67 21.26 19.86 4.21
N GLN A 68 20.67 18.95 3.43
CA GLN A 68 19.71 17.96 3.88
C GLN A 68 20.21 16.55 3.59
N ASN A 69 19.77 15.58 4.38
CA ASN A 69 20.16 14.18 4.23
C ASN A 69 18.99 13.35 3.70
N ILE A 70 19.29 12.37 2.86
CA ILE A 70 18.36 11.34 2.41
C ILE A 70 18.98 9.97 2.67
N CYS A 71 18.16 9.03 3.11
CA CYS A 71 18.55 7.65 3.41
C CYS A 71 17.50 6.71 2.85
N PHE A 72 17.95 5.75 2.04
CA PHE A 72 17.11 4.66 1.54
C PHE A 72 17.32 3.42 2.41
N ILE A 73 16.23 2.72 2.70
CA ILE A 73 16.22 1.50 3.51
C ILE A 73 15.23 0.49 2.92
N SER A 74 15.33 -0.76 3.35
CA SER A 74 14.33 -1.79 3.08
C SER A 74 13.87 -2.48 4.36
N ASP A 75 13.10 -3.55 4.25
CA ASP A 75 12.48 -4.22 5.40
C ASP A 75 13.45 -5.05 6.26
N ASP A 76 14.71 -5.15 5.84
CA ASP A 76 15.83 -5.72 6.61
C ASP A 76 16.55 -4.71 7.52
N ALA A 77 16.19 -3.42 7.45
CA ALA A 77 16.79 -2.39 8.28
C ALA A 77 16.44 -2.58 9.78
N LEU A 78 17.44 -2.47 10.65
CA LEU A 78 17.27 -2.58 12.10
C LEU A 78 16.36 -1.48 12.67
N VAL A 79 16.33 -0.32 12.03
CA VAL A 79 15.48 0.82 12.37
C VAL A 79 14.73 1.20 11.11
N GLY A 80 13.41 0.99 11.12
CA GLY A 80 12.52 1.30 10.02
C GLY A 80 11.90 2.69 10.14
N ILE A 81 10.91 2.95 9.27
CA ILE A 81 10.02 4.11 9.36
C ILE A 81 9.01 3.89 10.49
N GLU A 82 8.93 4.83 11.42
CA GLU A 82 7.98 4.83 12.54
C GLU A 82 6.75 5.70 12.25
N ASN A 83 6.96 6.84 11.57
CA ASN A 83 5.91 7.80 11.26
C ASN A 83 5.86 8.07 9.75
N GLU A 84 5.17 7.20 9.02
CA GLU A 84 4.96 7.39 7.59
C GLU A 84 4.15 8.68 7.29
N GLU A 85 4.81 9.67 6.68
CA GLU A 85 4.15 10.87 6.17
C GLU A 85 3.50 10.65 4.81
N TYR A 86 3.98 9.65 4.07
CA TYR A 86 3.56 9.37 2.70
C TYR A 86 3.84 7.91 2.34
N VAL A 87 2.86 7.25 1.73
CA VAL A 87 2.95 5.85 1.31
C VAL A 87 2.38 5.69 -0.09
N LEU A 88 3.12 4.97 -0.93
CA LEU A 88 2.71 4.62 -2.28
C LEU A 88 2.78 3.10 -2.49
N TYR A 89 1.74 2.57 -3.12
CA TYR A 89 1.65 1.18 -3.54
C TYR A 89 1.43 1.14 -5.04
N ARG A 90 2.02 0.15 -5.70
CA ARG A 90 1.61 -0.21 -7.05
C ARG A 90 0.75 -1.46 -7.06
N THR A 91 -0.18 -1.51 -8.01
CA THR A 91 -1.27 -2.50 -8.07
C THR A 91 -0.82 -3.95 -8.06
N LYS A 92 0.41 -4.27 -8.51
CA LYS A 92 0.94 -5.65 -8.46
C LYS A 92 1.68 -5.99 -7.16
N TYR A 93 2.16 -4.99 -6.41
CA TYR A 93 2.66 -5.21 -5.05
C TYR A 93 1.51 -5.62 -4.10
N MET A 94 0.30 -5.13 -4.39
CA MET A 94 -0.96 -5.54 -3.75
C MET A 94 -1.51 -6.86 -4.29
N GLU A 95 -0.69 -7.78 -4.79
CA GLU A 95 -1.12 -9.18 -4.81
C GLU A 95 -1.33 -9.58 -3.35
N ILE A 96 -2.57 -9.45 -2.88
CA ILE A 96 -3.01 -9.87 -1.56
C ILE A 96 -2.58 -11.32 -1.48
N SER A 97 -1.59 -11.63 -0.63
CA SER A 97 -1.27 -13.02 -0.33
C SER A 97 -2.55 -13.67 0.20
N THR A 98 -3.14 -14.54 -0.63
CA THR A 98 -4.30 -15.36 -0.30
C THR A 98 -3.87 -16.66 0.38
N ASP A 99 -2.79 -16.65 1.16
CA ASP A 99 -2.57 -17.74 2.14
C ASP A 99 -3.51 -17.56 3.34
N LYS A 100 -4.12 -16.38 3.47
CA LYS A 100 -5.23 -16.15 4.38
C LYS A 100 -6.54 -16.57 3.72
N LYS A 101 -7.25 -17.51 4.36
CA LYS A 101 -8.61 -17.91 3.99
C LYS A 101 -9.63 -16.77 4.06
N ALA A 102 -9.34 -15.68 4.80
CA ALA A 102 -10.26 -14.57 5.00
C ALA A 102 -9.52 -13.22 5.10
N ILE A 103 -10.18 -12.16 4.64
CA ILE A 103 -9.77 -10.77 4.81
C ILE A 103 -10.75 -10.14 5.81
N ILE A 104 -10.25 -9.63 6.94
CA ILE A 104 -11.05 -8.91 7.94
C ILE A 104 -11.02 -7.43 7.56
N ILE A 105 -12.20 -6.85 7.39
CA ILE A 105 -12.37 -5.44 7.04
C ILE A 105 -13.26 -4.80 8.10
N ASP A 106 -12.89 -3.62 8.60
CA ASP A 106 -13.78 -2.81 9.42
C ASP A 106 -14.80 -2.09 8.51
N PRO A 107 -16.09 -2.46 8.56
CA PRO A 107 -17.10 -1.91 7.68
C PRO A 107 -17.30 -0.39 7.86
N ALA A 108 -16.96 0.17 9.03
CA ALA A 108 -17.12 1.61 9.29
C ALA A 108 -16.15 2.48 8.47
N ASN A 109 -15.07 1.90 7.94
CA ASN A 109 -13.97 2.62 7.32
C ASN A 109 -13.78 2.30 5.83
N VAL A 110 -14.70 1.56 5.21
CA VAL A 110 -14.61 1.19 3.79
C VAL A 110 -15.16 2.31 2.91
N VAL A 111 -14.29 2.99 2.17
CA VAL A 111 -14.67 3.94 1.12
C VAL A 111 -14.33 3.36 -0.24
N LEU A 112 -15.36 2.96 -0.99
CA LEU A 112 -15.22 2.46 -2.36
C LEU A 112 -15.24 3.63 -3.35
N GLN A 113 -14.17 3.82 -4.11
CA GLN A 113 -14.14 4.82 -5.19
C GLN A 113 -14.62 4.21 -6.50
N GLN A 114 -15.60 4.86 -7.15
CA GLN A 114 -16.24 4.43 -8.40
C GLN A 114 -15.29 4.10 -9.56
N LYS A 115 -14.08 4.67 -9.58
CA LYS A 115 -13.10 4.47 -10.66
C LYS A 115 -12.64 3.00 -10.79
N THR A 116 -12.81 2.21 -9.72
CA THR A 116 -12.42 0.80 -9.63
C THR A 116 -13.54 -0.15 -10.09
N LEU A 117 -14.77 0.36 -10.31
CA LEU A 117 -16.00 -0.44 -10.45
C LEU A 117 -16.60 -0.31 -11.85
N LYS A 118 -15.79 -0.35 -12.92
CA LYS A 118 -16.25 -0.07 -14.29
C LYS A 118 -17.41 -0.93 -14.78
N ASP A 119 -17.56 -2.14 -14.24
CA ASP A 119 -18.58 -3.12 -14.66
C ASP A 119 -19.46 -3.59 -13.49
N TRP A 120 -19.41 -2.92 -12.33
CA TRP A 120 -20.07 -3.38 -11.11
C TRP A 120 -21.19 -2.43 -10.71
N THR A 121 -22.42 -2.95 -10.74
CA THR A 121 -23.62 -2.16 -10.50
C THR A 121 -23.98 -2.03 -9.01
N LYS A 122 -23.61 -3.02 -8.18
CA LYS A 122 -23.93 -3.01 -6.74
C LYS A 122 -23.08 -4.01 -5.96
N ILE A 123 -22.48 -3.56 -4.85
CA ILE A 123 -21.93 -4.42 -3.80
C ILE A 123 -22.88 -4.30 -2.60
N THR A 124 -23.42 -5.42 -2.12
CA THR A 124 -24.28 -5.45 -0.92
C THR A 124 -23.63 -6.35 0.12
N PHE A 125 -23.33 -5.79 1.28
CA PHE A 125 -22.96 -6.56 2.47
C PHE A 125 -24.25 -6.87 3.23
N ILE A 126 -24.50 -8.14 3.48
CA ILE A 126 -25.61 -8.57 4.34
C ILE A 126 -24.97 -8.97 5.67
N ASP A 127 -25.22 -8.18 6.70
CA ASP A 127 -25.01 -8.61 8.07
C ASP A 127 -26.14 -9.59 8.37
N ASP A 128 -25.86 -10.88 8.26
CA ASP A 128 -26.77 -11.90 8.76
C ASP A 128 -26.77 -11.71 10.28
N ASP A 129 -27.87 -11.19 10.82
CA ASP A 129 -28.15 -10.72 12.18
C ASP A 129 -27.77 -11.74 13.29
N CYS A 130 -26.48 -12.06 13.42
CA CYS A 130 -25.96 -13.14 14.26
C CYS A 130 -25.46 -12.65 15.62
N CYS A 131 -25.32 -11.34 15.76
CA CYS A 131 -24.69 -10.70 16.90
C CYS A 131 -25.79 -10.18 17.87
N GLY A 132 -26.62 -11.12 18.37
CA GLY A 132 -27.41 -10.90 19.59
C GLY A 132 -26.49 -10.77 20.81
N LYS A 133 -26.93 -10.04 21.85
CA LYS A 133 -26.11 -9.57 23.01
C LYS A 133 -25.29 -10.63 23.76
N ASP A 134 -25.48 -11.92 23.47
CA ASP A 134 -24.89 -13.04 24.20
C ASP A 134 -23.94 -13.92 23.36
N ASN A 135 -23.56 -13.53 22.12
CA ASN A 135 -22.63 -14.31 21.29
C ASN A 135 -21.35 -13.50 20.93
N PRO A 136 -20.14 -14.04 21.16
CA PRO A 136 -18.90 -13.38 20.76
C PRO A 136 -18.79 -13.29 19.24
N ILE A 137 -18.22 -12.17 18.77
CA ILE A 137 -18.07 -11.75 17.35
C ILE A 137 -17.35 -12.79 16.48
N GLU A 138 -16.69 -13.78 17.09
CA GLU A 138 -15.90 -14.83 16.43
C GLU A 138 -16.69 -15.74 15.47
N ASN A 139 -18.03 -15.66 15.44
CA ASN A 139 -18.88 -16.50 14.57
C ASN A 139 -19.75 -15.70 13.57
N CYS A 140 -19.64 -14.37 13.49
CA CYS A 140 -20.45 -13.57 12.56
C CYS A 140 -19.86 -13.73 11.12
N THR A 141 -20.59 -14.44 10.25
CA THR A 141 -20.20 -14.68 8.84
C THR A 141 -20.82 -13.59 7.97
N ILE A 142 -20.01 -12.75 7.33
CA ILE A 142 -20.51 -11.73 6.41
C ILE A 142 -20.66 -12.36 5.03
N SER A 143 -21.89 -12.45 4.53
CA SER A 143 -22.17 -12.89 3.17
C SER A 143 -22.32 -11.67 2.24
N GLY A 144 -21.66 -11.72 1.09
CA GLY A 144 -21.73 -10.68 0.07
C GLY A 144 -22.32 -11.24 -1.22
N ASN A 145 -23.28 -10.53 -1.79
CA ASN A 145 -23.80 -10.83 -3.13
C ASN A 145 -23.34 -9.75 -4.11
N TYR A 146 -22.86 -10.16 -5.28
CA TYR A 146 -22.57 -9.26 -6.40
C TYR A 146 -23.39 -9.66 -7.62
N THR A 147 -23.82 -8.66 -8.39
CA THR A 147 -24.53 -8.86 -9.66
C THR A 147 -23.80 -8.09 -10.74
N ASN A 148 -23.33 -8.81 -11.76
CA ASN A 148 -22.87 -8.22 -13.02
C ASN A 148 -24.06 -8.11 -13.99
N GLU A 149 -23.92 -7.30 -15.04
CA GLU A 149 -24.96 -7.14 -16.07
C GLU A 149 -25.31 -8.45 -16.83
N ASN A 150 -24.58 -9.54 -16.58
CA ASN A 150 -24.73 -10.84 -17.25
C ASN A 150 -25.37 -11.93 -16.38
N ASN A 151 -25.96 -11.60 -15.22
CA ASN A 151 -26.86 -12.50 -14.46
C ASN A 151 -26.29 -13.91 -14.15
N GLN A 152 -24.99 -13.99 -13.83
CA GLN A 152 -24.41 -15.21 -13.25
C GLN A 152 -24.02 -14.96 -11.79
N ASN A 153 -24.78 -15.55 -10.87
CA ASN A 153 -24.46 -15.60 -9.44
C ASN A 153 -23.58 -16.83 -9.21
N GLU A 154 -22.36 -16.66 -8.68
CA GLU A 154 -21.58 -17.82 -8.23
C GLU A 154 -20.75 -17.55 -6.95
N TYR A 155 -20.97 -18.47 -6.01
CA TYR A 155 -20.28 -18.91 -4.78
C TYR A 155 -20.46 -18.23 -3.41
N TYR A 156 -20.66 -19.13 -2.43
CA TYR A 156 -20.72 -18.92 -0.99
C TYR A 156 -19.30 -18.91 -0.39
N LEU A 157 -19.02 -17.98 0.52
CA LEU A 157 -17.95 -18.13 1.50
C LEU A 157 -18.52 -18.86 2.72
N ALA A 158 -18.28 -20.16 2.82
CA ALA A 158 -18.49 -20.91 4.05
C ALA A 158 -17.19 -20.94 4.86
N ALA A 159 -17.33 -20.80 6.18
CA ALA A 159 -16.25 -20.77 7.19
C ALA A 159 -15.25 -21.95 7.09
#